data_AF-A0AA38NCK1-F1
#
_entry.id   AF-A0AA38NCK1-F1
#
_cell.length_a   1.000
_cell.length_b   1.000
_cell.length_c   1.000
_cell.angle_alpha   90.00
_cell.angle_beta   90.00
_cell.angle_gamma   90.00
#
_symmetry.space_group_name_H-M   'P 1'
#
loop_
_entity.id
_entity.type
_entity.pdbx_description
1 polymer ?
#
loop_
_entity_poly.entity_id
_entity_poly.type
_entity_poly.pdbx_seq_one_letter_code
_entity_poly.pdbx_strand_id
1 'polypeptide(L)'
;MSFSTGNSASTTLYQLMTYLTCPLIEIYPAQTILQLQFFLHANLASQFLSPETFSLSPFTLLLTPGCLPPTPVCAACLQAGIAWPQWIRALGGKALYVFVMDSNLKMQTQISSDEDQSPMTLKLQATLDSVRSRSSPAAKPRKLRIRH
;
A
#
# COMPACT_ATOMS: atom_id res chain seq x y z
N MET A 1 -19.27 -3.58 -35.66
CA MET A 1 -20.04 -4.21 -34.57
C MET A 1 -19.44 -3.68 -33.28
N SER A 2 -20.08 -2.70 -32.65
CA SER A 2 -19.54 -2.00 -31.48
C SER A 2 -19.83 -2.85 -30.25
N PHE A 3 -18.79 -3.42 -29.66
CA PHE A 3 -18.92 -4.23 -28.46
C PHE A 3 -19.08 -3.32 -27.24
N SER A 4 -20.07 -3.64 -26.43
CA SER A 4 -20.56 -2.86 -25.31
C SER A 4 -19.48 -2.61 -24.24
N THR A 5 -18.89 -1.42 -24.23
CA THR A 5 -17.92 -0.95 -23.21
C THR A 5 -18.51 -0.90 -21.79
N GLY A 6 -19.85 -0.94 -21.65
CA GLY A 6 -20.52 -0.83 -20.36
C GLY A 6 -20.31 -2.01 -19.38
N ASN A 7 -19.92 -3.20 -19.85
CA ASN A 7 -19.84 -4.38 -18.97
C ASN A 7 -18.50 -4.50 -18.23
N SER A 8 -17.42 -3.98 -18.82
CA SER A 8 -16.07 -4.14 -18.29
C SER A 8 -15.78 -3.18 -17.14
N ALA A 9 -16.33 -1.96 -17.21
CA ALA A 9 -16.21 -0.94 -16.18
C ALA A 9 -16.86 -1.39 -14.85
N SER A 10 -18.13 -1.82 -14.91
CA SER A 10 -18.85 -2.32 -13.73
C SER A 10 -18.17 -3.54 -13.11
N THR A 11 -17.62 -4.44 -13.94
CA THR A 11 -16.89 -5.62 -13.46
C THR A 11 -15.60 -5.22 -12.73
N THR A 12 -14.85 -4.26 -13.27
CA THR A 12 -13.60 -3.75 -12.66
C THR A 12 -13.88 -3.08 -11.31
N LEU A 13 -14.92 -2.25 -11.23
CA LEU A 13 -15.35 -1.65 -9.97
C LEU A 13 -15.80 -2.72 -8.96
N TYR A 14 -16.57 -3.72 -9.41
CA TYR A 14 -16.99 -4.82 -8.55
C TYR A 14 -15.80 -5.57 -7.95
N GLN A 15 -14.82 -5.95 -8.77
CA GLN A 15 -13.60 -6.61 -8.30
C GLN A 15 -12.83 -5.74 -7.29
N LEU A 16 -12.71 -4.44 -7.55
CA LEU A 16 -12.10 -3.50 -6.62
C LEU A 16 -12.85 -3.46 -5.28
N MET A 17 -14.18 -3.32 -5.31
CA MET A 17 -15.01 -3.26 -4.11
C MET A 17 -14.93 -4.56 -3.32
N THR A 18 -15.02 -5.72 -3.99
CA THR A 18 -14.86 -7.02 -3.35
C THR A 18 -13.51 -7.13 -2.66
N TYR A 19 -12.42 -6.74 -3.34
CA TYR A 19 -11.08 -6.76 -2.73
C TYR A 19 -10.99 -5.87 -1.49
N LEU A 20 -11.48 -4.63 -1.58
CA LEU A 20 -11.40 -3.68 -0.47
C LEU A 20 -12.28 -4.10 0.71
N THR A 21 -13.40 -4.78 0.47
CA THR A 21 -14.37 -5.14 1.51
C THR A 21 -14.21 -6.55 2.07
N CYS A 22 -13.56 -7.47 1.34
CA CYS A 22 -13.33 -8.85 1.78
C CYS A 22 -12.72 -8.95 3.19
N PRO A 23 -11.64 -8.22 3.56
CA PRO A 23 -11.05 -8.34 4.89
C PRO A 23 -11.93 -7.76 6.01
N LEU A 24 -12.96 -6.98 5.68
CA LEU A 24 -13.87 -6.39 6.66
C LEU A 24 -15.00 -7.34 7.09
N ILE A 25 -15.25 -8.41 6.33
CA ILE A 25 -16.37 -9.36 6.57
C ILE A 25 -16.22 -10.04 7.94
N GLU A 26 -14.99 -10.27 8.40
CA GLU A 26 -14.69 -10.86 9.70
C GLU A 26 -14.91 -9.89 10.88
N ILE A 27 -15.07 -8.59 10.60
CA ILE A 27 -15.02 -7.54 11.61
C ILE A 27 -16.36 -6.79 11.73
N TYR A 28 -17.08 -6.65 10.62
CA TYR A 28 -18.35 -5.93 10.54
C TYR A 28 -19.49 -6.84 10.09
N PRO A 29 -20.73 -6.59 10.52
CA PRO A 29 -21.88 -7.36 10.08
C PRO A 29 -22.14 -7.19 8.58
N ALA A 30 -22.71 -8.21 7.94
CA ALA A 30 -22.97 -8.25 6.50
C ALA A 30 -23.76 -7.03 6.00
N GLN A 31 -24.71 -6.52 6.79
CA GLN A 31 -25.48 -5.31 6.46
C GLN A 31 -24.56 -4.08 6.28
N THR A 32 -23.59 -3.89 7.16
CA THR A 32 -22.64 -2.77 7.09
C THR A 32 -21.73 -2.91 5.85
N ILE A 33 -21.30 -4.13 5.52
CA ILE A 33 -20.51 -4.38 4.31
C ILE A 33 -21.31 -4.08 3.04
N LEU A 34 -22.57 -4.50 2.98
CA LEU A 34 -23.45 -4.20 1.84
C LEU A 34 -23.65 -2.69 1.66
N GLN A 35 -23.90 -1.96 2.75
CA GLN A 35 -23.99 -0.49 2.68
C GLN A 35 -22.68 0.14 2.23
N LEU A 36 -21.54 -0.33 2.74
CA LEU A 36 -20.24 0.17 2.33
C LEU A 36 -20.00 -0.04 0.84
N GLN A 37 -20.28 -1.23 0.31
CA GLN A 37 -20.15 -1.51 -1.12
C GLN A 37 -21.05 -0.60 -1.96
N PHE A 38 -22.30 -0.38 -1.54
CA PHE A 38 -23.23 0.51 -2.22
C PHE A 38 -22.72 1.97 -2.27
N PHE A 39 -22.32 2.52 -1.12
CA PHE A 39 -21.82 3.89 -1.05
C PHE A 39 -20.49 4.08 -1.78
N LEU A 40 -19.60 3.11 -1.68
CA LEU A 40 -18.30 3.18 -2.37
C LEU A 40 -18.49 3.10 -3.88
N HIS A 41 -19.40 2.26 -4.37
CA HIS A 41 -19.78 2.23 -5.78
C HIS A 41 -20.31 3.58 -6.25
N ALA A 42 -21.28 4.15 -5.54
CA ALA A 42 -21.88 5.43 -5.89
C ALA A 42 -20.86 6.57 -5.91
N ASN A 43 -19.96 6.62 -4.93
CA ASN A 43 -18.94 7.65 -4.82
C ASN A 43 -17.87 7.53 -5.92
N LEU A 44 -17.42 6.31 -6.25
CA LEU A 44 -16.46 6.09 -7.34
C LEU A 44 -17.11 6.35 -8.71
N ALA A 45 -18.34 5.88 -8.92
CA ALA A 45 -19.06 6.11 -10.16
C ALA A 45 -19.27 7.61 -10.41
N SER A 46 -19.68 8.36 -9.38
CA SER A 46 -19.86 9.81 -9.47
C SER A 46 -18.59 10.57 -9.87
N GLN A 47 -17.41 10.11 -9.44
CA GLN A 47 -16.14 10.79 -9.70
C GLN A 47 -15.43 10.33 -10.98
N PHE A 48 -15.56 9.05 -11.34
CA PHE A 48 -14.71 8.43 -12.36
C PHE A 48 -15.48 7.84 -13.55
N LEU A 49 -16.81 7.71 -13.46
CA LEU A 49 -17.63 7.26 -14.57
C LEU A 49 -18.03 8.46 -15.43
N SER A 50 -17.72 8.41 -16.73
CA SER A 50 -18.23 9.40 -17.67
C SER A 50 -19.70 9.09 -18.02
N PRO A 51 -20.63 10.04 -17.88
CA PRO A 51 -22.04 9.81 -18.14
C PRO A 51 -22.36 9.58 -19.63
N GLU A 52 -21.50 10.03 -20.55
CA GLU A 52 -21.72 9.89 -22.00
C GLU A 52 -21.22 8.56 -22.55
N THR A 53 -20.10 8.07 -22.03
CA THR A 53 -19.42 6.88 -22.57
C THR A 53 -19.60 5.64 -21.69
N PHE A 54 -20.12 5.82 -20.47
CA PHE A 54 -20.20 4.77 -19.44
C PHE A 54 -18.87 4.03 -19.20
N SER A 55 -17.75 4.67 -19.56
CA SER A 55 -16.40 4.16 -19.35
C SER A 55 -15.78 4.78 -18.10
N LEU A 56 -14.89 4.02 -17.46
CA LEU A 56 -14.12 4.48 -16.32
C LEU A 56 -12.91 5.26 -16.80
N SER A 57 -12.83 6.52 -16.38
CA SER A 57 -11.60 7.30 -16.52
C SER A 57 -10.50 6.64 -15.67
N PRO A 58 -9.28 6.47 -16.20
CA PRO A 58 -8.18 5.90 -15.41
C PRO A 58 -7.94 6.71 -14.13
N PHE A 59 -7.87 6.02 -12.98
CA PHE A 59 -7.61 6.66 -11.70
C PHE A 59 -6.70 5.81 -10.81
N THR A 60 -6.08 6.47 -9.85
CA THR A 60 -5.24 5.83 -8.84
C THR A 60 -5.79 6.15 -7.46
N LEU A 61 -5.95 5.13 -6.62
CA LEU A 61 -6.24 5.30 -5.20
C LEU A 61 -5.00 4.95 -4.40
N LEU A 62 -4.55 5.90 -3.58
CA LEU A 62 -3.51 5.69 -2.60
C LEU A 62 -4.16 5.57 -1.21
N LEU A 63 -4.02 4.40 -0.60
CA LEU A 63 -4.55 4.10 0.72
C LEU A 63 -3.38 3.92 1.68
N THR A 64 -3.12 4.91 2.53
CA THR A 64 -1.96 4.89 3.45
C THR A 64 -2.43 4.82 4.89
N PRO A 65 -1.86 3.92 5.72
CA PRO A 65 -2.14 3.90 7.16
C PRO A 65 -1.67 5.21 7.81
N GLY A 66 -2.47 5.76 8.74
CA GLY A 66 -2.14 7.00 9.45
C GLY A 66 -2.47 8.29 8.69
N CYS A 67 -2.90 8.19 7.43
CA CYS A 67 -3.43 9.33 6.67
C CYS A 67 -4.94 9.22 6.49
N LEU A 68 -5.59 10.35 6.19
CA LEU A 68 -6.99 10.35 5.77
C LEU A 68 -7.15 9.61 4.44
N PRO A 69 -8.25 8.84 4.25
CA PRO A 69 -8.50 8.15 3.00
C PRO A 69 -8.84 9.15 1.88
N PRO A 70 -8.69 8.75 0.60
CA PRO A 70 -9.17 9.54 -0.53
C PRO A 70 -10.66 9.88 -0.39
N THR A 71 -11.07 11.03 -0.91
CA THR A 71 -12.44 11.55 -0.84
C THR A 71 -13.55 10.50 -1.07
N PRO A 72 -13.53 9.67 -2.13
CA PRO A 72 -14.60 8.67 -2.35
C PRO A 72 -14.67 7.62 -1.24
N VAL A 73 -13.52 7.22 -0.71
CA VAL A 73 -13.40 6.23 0.37
C VAL A 73 -13.79 6.88 1.71
N CYS A 74 -13.37 8.12 1.94
CA CYS A 74 -13.74 8.89 3.13
C CYS A 74 -15.25 9.08 3.24
N ALA A 75 -15.90 9.49 2.15
CA ALA A 75 -17.35 9.64 2.10
C ALA A 75 -18.07 8.30 2.36
N ALA A 76 -17.59 7.19 1.78
CA ALA A 76 -18.16 5.86 2.03
C ALA A 76 -17.99 5.41 3.49
N CYS A 77 -16.83 5.69 4.10
CA CYS A 77 -16.60 5.43 5.52
C CYS A 77 -17.62 6.16 6.41
N LEU A 78 -17.84 7.46 6.15
CA LEU A 78 -18.79 8.28 6.91
C LEU A 78 -20.23 7.78 6.74
N GLN A 79 -20.63 7.42 5.52
CA GLN A 79 -21.98 6.96 5.21
C GLN A 79 -22.28 5.56 5.77
N ALA A 80 -21.30 4.65 5.74
CA ALA A 80 -21.43 3.29 6.27
C ALA A 80 -21.12 3.17 7.77
N GLY A 81 -20.64 4.24 8.41
CA GLY A 81 -20.25 4.22 9.83
C GLY A 81 -18.99 3.40 10.13
N ILE A 82 -18.06 3.33 9.18
CA ILE A 82 -16.82 2.55 9.31
C ILE A 82 -15.63 3.45 9.64
N ALA A 83 -14.83 3.05 10.61
CA ALA A 83 -13.61 3.77 10.96
C ALA A 83 -12.48 3.42 9.98
N TRP A 84 -11.95 4.42 9.28
CA TRP A 84 -10.84 4.23 8.34
C TRP A 84 -9.61 3.51 8.94
N PRO A 85 -9.12 3.86 10.15
CA PRO A 85 -7.96 3.18 10.73
C PRO A 85 -8.16 1.67 10.93
N GLN A 86 -9.40 1.26 11.21
CA GLN A 86 -9.76 -0.16 11.35
C GLN A 86 -9.77 -0.84 9.99
N TRP A 87 -10.30 -0.18 8.96
CA TRP A 87 -10.31 -0.71 7.60
C TRP A 87 -8.91 -0.87 7.00
N ILE A 88 -8.07 0.16 7.03
CA ILE A 88 -6.72 0.06 6.47
C ILE A 88 -5.85 -0.96 7.23
N ARG A 89 -6.10 -1.16 8.53
CA ARG A 89 -5.46 -2.22 9.31
C ARG A 89 -5.93 -3.61 8.86
N ALA A 90 -7.22 -3.79 8.58
CA ALA A 90 -7.76 -5.04 8.04
C ALA A 90 -7.20 -5.37 6.64
N LEU A 91 -6.91 -4.34 5.83
CA LEU A 91 -6.23 -4.48 4.53
C LEU A 91 -4.73 -4.83 4.65
N GLY A 92 -4.21 -5.03 5.86
CA GLY A 92 -2.82 -5.40 6.13
C GLY A 92 -1.96 -4.29 6.73
N GLY A 93 -2.52 -3.09 6.96
CA GLY A 93 -1.84 -2.00 7.66
C GLY A 93 -0.66 -1.40 6.93
N LYS A 94 -0.56 -1.61 5.61
CA LYS A 94 0.48 -1.07 4.72
C LYS A 94 -0.13 -0.13 3.69
N ALA A 95 0.70 0.72 3.10
CA ALA A 95 0.25 1.56 2.00
C ALA A 95 -0.12 0.69 0.79
N LEU A 96 -1.31 0.91 0.23
CA LEU A 96 -1.83 0.22 -0.95
C LEU A 96 -2.03 1.23 -2.07
N TYR A 97 -1.40 0.94 -3.21
CA TYR A 97 -1.61 1.64 -4.47
C TYR A 97 -2.54 0.79 -5.33
N VAL A 98 -3.69 1.35 -5.67
CA VAL A 98 -4.65 0.74 -6.59
C VAL A 98 -4.70 1.58 -7.84
N PHE A 99 -4.35 0.98 -8.97
CA PHE A 99 -4.44 1.58 -10.28
C PHE A 99 -5.58 0.93 -11.05
N VAL A 100 -6.54 1.75 -11.47
CA VAL A 100 -7.74 1.33 -12.17
C VAL A 100 -7.72 1.93 -13.56
N MET A 101 -7.78 1.07 -14.57
CA MET A 101 -8.01 1.42 -15.96
C MET A 101 -9.24 0.68 -16.48
N ASP A 102 -9.76 1.10 -17.63
CA ASP A 102 -10.82 0.36 -18.28
C ASP A 102 -10.41 -1.11 -18.47
N SER A 103 -11.14 -2.02 -17.83
CA SER A 103 -10.91 -3.47 -17.83
C SER A 103 -9.59 -3.95 -17.18
N ASN A 104 -8.83 -3.10 -16.48
CA ASN A 104 -7.57 -3.48 -15.85
C ASN A 104 -7.47 -2.94 -14.42
N LEU A 105 -7.21 -3.84 -13.48
CA LEU A 105 -7.00 -3.51 -12.07
C LEU A 105 -5.59 -3.97 -11.67
N LYS A 106 -4.74 -3.05 -11.25
CA LYS A 106 -3.41 -3.34 -10.72
C LYS A 106 -3.31 -2.85 -9.29
N MET A 107 -2.81 -3.71 -8.40
CA MET A 107 -2.61 -3.36 -7.00
C MET A 107 -1.16 -3.59 -6.63
N GLN A 108 -0.58 -2.63 -5.92
CA GLN A 108 0.77 -2.70 -5.41
C GLN A 108 0.76 -2.30 -3.93
N THR A 109 1.09 -3.25 -3.07
CA THR A 109 1.30 -2.96 -1.65
C THR A 109 2.73 -2.51 -1.47
N GLN A 110 2.95 -1.39 -0.78
CA GLN A 110 4.28 -0.99 -0.38
C GLN A 110 4.77 -2.00 0.65
N ILE A 111 5.69 -2.87 0.23
CA ILE A 111 6.50 -3.63 1.17
C ILE A 111 7.43 -2.59 1.79
N SER A 112 7.10 -2.17 3.00
CA SER A 112 8.07 -1.52 3.88
C SER A 112 9.23 -2.49 4.03
N SER A 113 10.28 -2.30 3.24
CA SER A 113 11.60 -2.78 3.62
C SER A 113 11.88 -2.14 4.97
N ASP A 114 11.96 -2.96 6.01
CA ASP A 114 12.46 -2.60 7.34
C ASP A 114 13.94 -2.17 7.25
N GLU A 115 14.22 -1.09 6.53
CA GLU A 115 15.49 -0.39 6.54
C GLU A 115 15.20 1.02 7.06
N ASP A 116 14.94 1.08 8.37
CA ASP A 116 15.22 2.26 9.21
C ASP A 116 16.74 2.45 9.27
N GLN A 117 17.35 2.69 8.12
CA GLN A 117 18.75 3.05 8.02
C GLN A 117 18.85 4.26 7.10
N SER A 118 18.56 5.41 7.72
CA SER A 118 18.81 6.73 7.18
C SER A 118 20.17 6.75 6.45
N PRO A 119 20.32 7.36 5.26
CA PRO A 119 21.58 7.36 4.51
C PRO A 119 22.78 7.90 5.31
N MET A 120 22.50 8.63 6.40
CA MET A 120 23.48 9.10 7.37
C MET A 120 24.08 7.96 8.23
N THR A 121 23.27 6.98 8.67
CA THR A 121 23.73 5.86 9.51
C THR A 121 24.58 4.87 8.71
N LEU A 122 24.26 4.63 7.43
CA LEU A 122 25.09 3.82 6.53
C LEU A 122 26.50 4.41 6.35
N LYS A 123 26.61 5.73 6.17
CA LYS A 123 27.90 6.42 6.05
C LYS A 123 28.70 6.38 7.35
N LEU A 124 28.04 6.57 8.49
CA LEU A 124 28.67 6.49 9.81
C LEU A 124 29.20 5.08 10.09
N GLN A 125 28.40 4.05 9.81
CA GLN A 125 28.78 2.66 10.02
C GLN A 125 29.98 2.26 9.13
N ALA A 126 29.93 2.60 7.84
CA ALA A 126 31.06 2.36 6.92
C ALA A 126 32.34 3.10 7.37
N THR A 127 32.21 4.30 7.94
CA THR A 127 33.35 5.06 8.48
C THR A 127 33.91 4.40 9.74
N LEU A 128 33.05 3.96 10.65
CA LEU A 128 33.44 3.26 11.89
C LEU A 128 34.12 1.92 11.58
N ASP A 129 33.61 1.14 10.63
CA ASP A 129 34.21 -0.13 10.22
C ASP A 129 35.57 0.07 9.54
N SER A 130 35.75 1.15 8.79
CA SER A 130 37.05 1.54 8.21
C SER A 130 38.08 1.91 9.29
N VAL A 131 37.68 2.64 10.33
CA VAL A 131 38.55 2.98 11.47
C VAL A 131 38.89 1.73 12.30
N ARG A 132 37.90 0.86 12.53
CA ARG A 132 38.10 -0.40 13.28
C ARG A 132 39.08 -1.34 12.58
N SER A 133 39.03 -1.38 11.25
CA SER A 133 39.94 -2.17 10.42
C SER A 133 41.39 -1.66 10.47
N ARG A 134 41.62 -0.37 10.76
CA ARG A 134 42.97 0.18 10.97
C ARG A 134 43.53 -0.07 12.37
N SER A 135 42.68 -0.37 13.35
CA SER A 135 43.08 -0.58 14.75
C SER A 135 43.40 -2.04 15.09
N SER A 136 43.66 -2.92 14.12
CA SER A 136 44.19 -4.26 14.40
C SER A 136 45.72 -4.22 14.54
N PRO A 137 46.29 -4.42 15.74
CA PRO A 137 47.73 -4.47 15.92
C PRO A 137 48.25 -5.84 15.48
N ALA A 138 49.03 -5.85 14.39
CA ALA A 138 49.84 -6.98 14.00
C ALA A 138 50.93 -7.24 15.07
N ALA A 139 50.61 -8.08 16.06
CA ALA A 139 51.59 -8.61 17.00
C ALA A 139 52.55 -9.55 16.26
N LYS A 140 53.80 -9.11 16.05
CA LYS A 140 54.93 -9.99 15.73
C LYS A 140 55.91 -9.98 16.90
N PRO A 141 56.01 -11.06 17.71
CA PRO A 141 57.14 -11.20 18.63
C PRO A 141 58.33 -11.79 17.87
N ARG A 142 59.38 -10.99 17.65
CA ARG A 142 60.71 -11.48 17.24
C ARG A 142 61.34 -12.20 18.43
N LYS A 143 61.39 -13.53 18.36
CA LYS A 143 62.03 -14.41 19.34
C LYS A 143 63.56 -14.26 19.25
N LEU A 144 64.18 -13.72 20.30
CA LEU A 144 65.64 -13.66 20.50
C LEU A 144 66.20 -15.08 20.59
N ARG A 145 67.24 -15.39 19.79
CA ARG A 145 68.00 -16.64 19.89
C ARG A 145 69.41 -16.32 20.38
N ILE A 146 69.64 -16.65 21.65
CA ILE A 146 70.93 -16.60 22.34
C ILE A 146 71.87 -17.65 21.72
N ARG A 147 73.13 -17.28 21.48
CA ARG A 147 74.22 -18.23 21.20
C ARG A 147 75.15 -18.25 22.41
N HIS A 148 75.37 -19.46 22.93
CA HIS A 148 76.47 -19.82 23.84
C HIS A 148 77.78 -19.87 23.07
#